data_AF-A0AA35SIU4-F1
#
_entry.id   AF-A0AA35SIU4-F1
#
_cell.length_a   1.000
_cell.length_b   1.000
_cell.length_c   1.000
_cell.angle_alpha   90.00
_cell.angle_beta   90.00
_cell.angle_gamma   90.00
#
_symmetry.space_group_name_H-M   'P 1'
#
loop_
_entity.id
_entity.type
_entity.pdbx_description
1 polymer ?
#
loop_
_entity_poly.entity_id
_entity_poly.type
_entity_poly.pdbx_seq_one_letter_code
_entity_poly.pdbx_strand_id
1 'polypeptide(L)'
;MAEAPTTGGEVLTPNDAVKVLEELLPAQNQSYELGLRLNLKPHEVKSIHATISEPRKRLLEIVLEFLNQVEPRPTWRVIVDALKSPAVNLPQLAMTVVAAHFPDSTPALVPEASGRSV
;
A
#
# COMPACT_ATOMS: atom_id res chain seq x y z
N MET A 1 5.09 -30.48 1.43
CA MET A 1 5.97 -29.35 1.03
C MET A 1 5.30 -28.10 1.55
N ALA A 2 5.87 -27.45 2.57
CA ALA A 2 5.33 -26.25 3.18
C ALA A 2 6.22 -25.09 2.75
N GLU A 3 5.79 -24.32 1.75
CA GLU A 3 6.41 -23.04 1.43
C GLU A 3 5.80 -22.00 2.36
N ALA A 4 6.65 -21.39 3.18
CA ALA A 4 6.26 -20.31 4.09
C ALA A 4 5.83 -19.08 3.27
N PRO A 5 4.73 -18.39 3.64
CA PRO A 5 4.34 -17.16 2.97
C PRO A 5 5.32 -16.05 3.36
N THR A 6 6.17 -15.62 2.43
CA THR A 6 7.05 -14.46 2.60
C THR A 6 6.20 -13.20 2.77
N THR A 7 6.09 -12.74 4.01
CA THR A 7 5.16 -11.71 4.53
C THR A 7 5.53 -10.28 4.12
N GLY A 8 5.86 -10.08 2.84
CA GLY A 8 6.17 -8.77 2.28
C GLY A 8 6.35 -8.72 0.77
N GLY A 9 6.03 -9.82 0.09
CA GLY A 9 6.00 -9.95 -1.37
C GLY A 9 4.66 -10.48 -1.89
N GLU A 10 3.60 -10.37 -1.09
CA GLU A 10 2.26 -10.77 -1.51
C GLU A 10 1.83 -9.92 -2.72
N VAL A 11 1.62 -10.60 -3.84
CA VAL A 11 1.10 -10.00 -5.07
C VAL A 11 -0.38 -9.74 -4.84
N LEU A 12 -0.74 -8.47 -4.89
CA LEU A 12 -2.12 -8.03 -4.78
C LEU A 12 -2.85 -8.32 -6.08
N THR A 13 -4.12 -8.69 -5.97
CA THR A 13 -4.99 -8.96 -7.12
C THR A 13 -6.16 -8.00 -7.12
N PRO A 14 -6.92 -7.87 -8.24
CA PRO A 14 -8.13 -7.06 -8.27
C PRO A 14 -9.17 -7.45 -7.20
N ASN A 15 -9.15 -8.68 -6.69
CA ASN A 15 -10.02 -9.11 -5.58
C ASN A 15 -9.68 -8.40 -4.25
N ASP A 16 -8.46 -7.90 -4.10
CA ASP A 16 -7.99 -7.18 -2.91
C ASP A 16 -8.33 -5.68 -2.95
N ALA A 17 -8.97 -5.20 -4.03
CA ALA A 17 -9.23 -3.78 -4.25
C ALA A 17 -9.99 -3.10 -3.09
N VAL A 18 -10.97 -3.79 -2.50
CA VAL A 18 -11.74 -3.25 -1.36
C VAL A 18 -10.85 -3.07 -0.14
N LYS A 19 -10.04 -4.09 0.17
CA LYS A 19 -9.10 -4.07 1.32
C LYS A 19 -8.04 -2.97 1.14
N VAL A 20 -7.46 -2.88 -0.06
CA VAL A 20 -6.47 -1.84 -0.39
C VAL A 20 -7.10 -0.45 -0.34
N LEU A 21 -8.33 -0.29 -0.84
CA LEU A 21 -9.05 0.98 -0.77
C LEU A 21 -9.27 1.39 0.69
N GLU A 22 -9.72 0.49 1.56
CA GLU A 22 -9.98 0.79 2.97
C GLU A 22 -8.73 1.31 3.69
N GLU A 23 -7.58 0.67 3.47
CA GLU A 23 -6.28 1.12 4.00
C GLU A 23 -5.84 2.48 3.41
N LEU A 24 -6.18 2.74 2.15
CA LEU A 24 -5.77 3.97 1.45
C LEU A 24 -6.78 5.11 1.53
N LEU A 25 -7.95 4.92 2.14
CA LEU A 25 -8.95 5.97 2.33
C LEU A 25 -8.38 7.29 2.88
N PRO A 26 -7.44 7.29 3.84
CA PRO A 26 -6.84 8.53 4.33
C PRO A 26 -6.02 9.28 3.27
N ALA A 27 -5.56 8.60 2.21
CA ALA A 27 -4.81 9.16 1.09
C ALA A 27 -5.68 9.66 -0.08
N GLN A 28 -7.02 9.64 0.04
CA GLN A 28 -7.94 10.01 -1.06
C GLN A 28 -7.68 11.40 -1.65
N ASN A 29 -7.23 12.35 -0.82
CA ASN A 29 -6.93 13.72 -1.25
C ASN A 29 -5.62 13.82 -2.06
N GLN A 30 -4.75 12.82 -1.93
CA GLN A 30 -3.48 12.68 -2.64
C GLN A 30 -3.54 11.62 -3.75
N SER A 31 -4.75 11.18 -4.14
CA SER A 31 -4.97 10.14 -5.15
C SER A 31 -4.22 10.36 -6.47
N TYR A 32 -4.03 11.61 -6.89
CA TYR A 32 -3.26 11.95 -8.10
C TYR A 32 -1.78 11.57 -7.95
N GLU A 33 -1.12 12.14 -6.94
CA GLU A 33 0.30 11.90 -6.66
C GLU A 33 0.54 10.43 -6.32
N LEU A 34 -0.40 9.81 -5.60
CA LEU A 34 -0.36 8.40 -5.28
C LEU A 34 -0.37 7.55 -6.55
N GLY A 35 -1.27 7.80 -7.49
CA GLY A 35 -1.33 7.08 -8.77
C GLY A 35 -0.03 7.15 -9.55
N LEU A 36 0.59 8.34 -9.61
CA LEU A 36 1.90 8.51 -10.26
C LEU A 36 3.01 7.70 -9.56
N ARG A 37 2.98 7.60 -8.22
CA ARG A 37 3.96 6.82 -7.44
C ARG A 37 3.71 5.32 -7.46
N LEU A 38 2.48 4.89 -7.76
CA LEU A 38 2.12 3.51 -8.06
C LEU A 38 2.47 3.10 -9.51
N ASN A 39 3.26 3.93 -10.21
CA ASN A 39 3.74 3.71 -11.56
C ASN A 39 2.63 3.68 -12.64
N LEU A 40 1.46 4.25 -12.35
CA LEU A 40 0.42 4.46 -13.35
C LEU A 40 0.85 5.50 -14.38
N LYS A 41 0.34 5.40 -15.61
CA LYS A 41 0.72 6.38 -16.63
C LYS A 41 0.08 7.73 -16.31
N PRO A 42 0.81 8.84 -16.49
CA PRO A 42 0.29 10.17 -16.16
C PRO A 42 -1.02 10.53 -16.86
N HIS A 43 -1.25 10.03 -18.08
CA HIS A 43 -2.49 10.28 -18.81
C HIS A 43 -3.68 9.49 -18.26
N GLU A 44 -3.47 8.26 -17.77
CA GLU A 44 -4.51 7.45 -17.12
C GLU A 44 -4.97 8.12 -15.83
N VAL A 45 -4.02 8.52 -14.97
CA VAL A 45 -4.31 9.23 -13.72
C VAL A 45 -5.02 10.57 -13.98
N LYS A 46 -4.57 11.34 -14.99
CA LYS A 46 -5.25 12.59 -15.39
C LYS A 46 -6.67 12.33 -15.88
N SER A 47 -6.90 11.29 -16.68
CA SER A 47 -8.22 10.94 -17.20
C SER A 47 -9.19 10.59 -16.07
N ILE A 48 -8.75 9.79 -15.09
CA ILE A 48 -9.53 9.43 -13.90
C ILE A 48 -9.90 10.70 -13.09
N HIS A 49 -8.94 11.60 -12.88
CA HIS A 49 -9.18 12.86 -12.16
C HIS A 49 -10.14 13.81 -12.89
N ALA A 50 -10.09 13.85 -14.22
CA ALA A 50 -10.98 14.67 -15.03
C ALA A 50 -12.40 14.10 -15.10
N THR A 51 -12.54 12.77 -15.05
CA THR A 51 -13.83 12.08 -15.20
C THR A 51 -14.57 11.93 -13.88
N ILE A 52 -13.85 11.73 -12.78
CA ILE A 52 -14.43 11.38 -11.48
C ILE A 52 -14.20 12.49 -10.48
N SER A 53 -15.28 13.14 -10.06
CA SER A 53 -15.25 14.22 -9.07
C SER A 53 -15.21 13.73 -7.62
N GLU A 54 -15.77 12.55 -7.33
CA GLU A 54 -15.87 12.02 -5.98
C GLU A 54 -14.51 11.42 -5.52
N PRO A 55 -13.87 11.93 -4.46
CA PRO A 55 -12.51 11.52 -4.06
C PRO A 55 -12.36 10.02 -3.80
N ARG A 56 -13.35 9.40 -3.16
CA ARG A 56 -13.35 7.97 -2.85
C ARG A 56 -13.42 7.10 -4.10
N LYS A 57 -14.35 7.39 -5.02
CA LYS A 57 -14.44 6.69 -6.31
C LYS A 57 -13.18 6.85 -7.13
N ARG A 58 -12.60 8.06 -7.10
CA ARG A 58 -11.35 8.34 -7.82
C ARG A 58 -10.20 7.48 -7.30
N LEU A 59 -10.05 7.39 -5.98
CA LEU A 59 -9.06 6.53 -5.34
C LEU A 59 -9.30 5.05 -5.69
N LEU A 60 -10.56 4.60 -5.71
CA LEU A 60 -10.89 3.23 -6.10
C LEU A 60 -10.42 2.91 -7.52
N GLU A 61 -10.68 3.79 -8.50
CA GLU A 61 -10.20 3.56 -9.88
C GLU A 61 -8.67 3.53 -9.95
N ILE A 62 -7.98 4.42 -9.21
CA ILE A 62 -6.52 4.39 -9.13
C ILE A 62 -6.01 3.06 -8.55
N VAL A 63 -6.68 2.55 -7.52
CA VAL A 63 -6.35 1.24 -6.92
C VAL A 63 -6.61 0.11 -7.91
N LEU A 64 -7.74 0.12 -8.62
CA LEU A 64 -8.06 -0.90 -9.61
C LEU A 64 -7.05 -0.92 -10.76
N GLU A 65 -6.71 0.25 -11.32
CA GLU A 65 -5.68 0.36 -12.35
C GLU A 65 -4.34 -0.16 -11.86
N PHE A 66 -3.98 0.14 -10.61
CA PHE A 66 -2.76 -0.38 -10.00
C PHE A 66 -2.77 -1.91 -9.88
N LEU A 67 -3.88 -2.48 -9.41
CA LEU A 67 -4.03 -3.93 -9.23
C LEU A 67 -4.12 -4.72 -10.53
N ASN A 68 -4.49 -4.05 -11.64
CA ASN A 68 -4.50 -4.63 -12.98
C ASN A 68 -3.13 -4.57 -13.68
N GLN A 69 -2.12 -3.91 -13.10
CA GLN A 69 -0.79 -3.86 -13.70
C GLN A 69 -0.13 -5.24 -13.75
N VAL A 70 0.40 -5.58 -14.93
CA VAL A 70 1.20 -6.79 -15.12
C VAL A 70 2.62 -6.57 -14.58
N GLU A 71 3.20 -5.40 -14.86
CA GLU A 71 4.50 -4.96 -14.37
C GLU A 71 4.54 -3.43 -14.17
N PRO A 72 5.11 -2.93 -13.05
CA PRO A 72 5.56 -3.69 -11.87
C PRO A 72 4.38 -4.38 -11.19
N ARG A 73 4.62 -5.57 -10.62
CA ARG A 73 3.56 -6.33 -9.95
C ARG A 73 3.04 -5.55 -8.75
N PRO A 74 1.72 -5.43 -8.59
CA PRO A 74 1.13 -4.73 -7.46
C PRO A 74 1.41 -5.50 -6.16
N THR A 75 2.03 -4.84 -5.19
CA THR A 75 2.35 -5.39 -3.88
C THR A 75 2.19 -4.34 -2.79
N TRP A 76 2.02 -4.76 -1.54
CA TRP A 76 1.98 -3.86 -0.39
C TRP A 76 3.25 -3.01 -0.26
N ARG A 77 4.42 -3.54 -0.67
CA ARG A 77 5.68 -2.78 -0.62
C ARG A 77 5.65 -1.57 -1.56
N VAL A 78 5.14 -1.74 -2.78
CA VAL A 78 4.97 -0.62 -3.73
C VAL A 78 4.02 0.44 -3.17
N ILE A 79 2.93 0.04 -2.52
CA ILE A 79 2.01 0.97 -1.86
C ILE A 79 2.72 1.74 -0.74
N VAL A 80 3.45 1.05 0.14
CA VAL A 80 4.19 1.66 1.26
C VAL A 80 5.24 2.65 0.75
N ASP A 81 5.99 2.29 -0.28
CA ASP A 81 6.99 3.18 -0.88
C ASP A 81 6.34 4.40 -1.53
N ALA A 82 5.19 4.23 -2.19
CA ALA A 82 4.42 5.33 -2.76
C ALA A 82 3.91 6.31 -1.67
N LEU A 83 3.42 5.79 -0.54
CA LEU A 83 2.95 6.61 0.58
C LEU A 83 4.08 7.41 1.26
N LYS A 84 5.29 6.85 1.32
CA LYS A 84 6.49 7.51 1.87
C LYS A 84 7.11 8.54 0.93
N SER A 85 6.74 8.51 -0.35
CA SER A 85 7.26 9.46 -1.34
C SER A 85 7.00 10.91 -0.91
N PRO A 86 7.95 11.84 -1.13
CA PRO A 86 7.77 13.25 -0.78
C PRO A 86 6.57 13.92 -1.47
N ALA A 87 6.08 13.36 -2.59
CA ALA A 87 4.91 13.88 -3.28
C ALA A 87 3.58 13.51 -2.60
N VAL A 88 3.51 12.35 -1.96
CA VAL A 88 2.31 11.88 -1.24
C VAL A 88 2.39 12.30 0.23
N ASN A 89 3.58 12.16 0.84
CA ASN A 89 3.94 12.57 2.19
C ASN A 89 2.96 12.05 3.26
N LEU A 90 2.68 10.74 3.23
CA LEU A 90 1.85 10.04 4.22
C LEU A 90 2.64 8.94 4.95
N PRO A 91 3.78 9.26 5.58
CA PRO A 91 4.62 8.25 6.24
C PRO A 91 3.92 7.55 7.40
N GLN A 92 3.01 8.23 8.12
CA GLN A 92 2.22 7.63 9.20
C GLN A 92 1.27 6.55 8.67
N LEU A 93 0.60 6.82 7.54
CA LEU A 93 -0.24 5.81 6.91
C LEU A 93 0.60 4.62 6.42
N ALA A 94 1.76 4.90 5.84
CA ALA A 94 2.69 3.86 5.43
C ALA A 94 3.12 2.96 6.60
N MET A 95 3.32 3.53 7.80
CA MET A 95 3.63 2.76 9.01
C MET A 95 2.46 1.87 9.44
N THR A 96 1.22 2.37 9.38
CA THR A 96 0.03 1.56 9.68
C THR A 96 -0.08 0.36 8.72
N VAL A 97 0.09 0.59 7.43
CA VAL A 97 0.08 -0.47 6.40
C VAL A 97 1.22 -1.46 6.65
N VAL A 98 2.42 -0.98 7.01
CA VAL A 98 3.54 -1.85 7.37
C VAL A 98 3.20 -2.74 8.57
N ALA A 99 2.64 -2.16 9.64
CA ALA A 99 2.27 -2.92 10.84
C ALA A 99 1.19 -3.97 10.55
N ALA A 100 0.23 -3.67 9.68
CA ALA A 100 -0.85 -4.59 9.32
C ALA A 100 -0.39 -5.74 8.40
N HIS A 101 0.56 -5.49 7.50
CA HIS A 101 0.92 -6.43 6.42
C HIS A 101 2.33 -7.02 6.53
N PHE A 102 3.18 -6.48 7.40
CA PHE A 102 4.56 -6.92 7.63
C PHE A 102 4.83 -7.08 9.14
N PRO A 103 4.05 -7.92 9.86
CA PRO A 103 4.16 -8.05 11.32
C PRO A 103 5.54 -8.53 11.80
N ASP A 104 6.30 -9.21 10.94
CA ASP A 104 7.67 -9.68 11.21
C ASP A 104 8.73 -8.56 11.14
N SER A 105 8.40 -7.40 10.55
CA SER A 105 9.29 -6.22 10.48
C SER A 105 9.11 -5.27 11.67
N THR A 106 8.28 -5.62 12.64
CA THR A 106 8.23 -4.94 13.93
C THR A 106 9.53 -5.30 14.67
N PRO A 107 10.38 -4.35 15.09
CA PRO A 107 11.46 -4.68 16.00
C PRO A 107 10.79 -5.33 17.20
N ALA A 108 11.07 -6.62 17.42
CA ALA A 108 10.60 -7.33 18.57
C ALA A 108 10.97 -6.48 19.79
N LEU A 109 9.97 -5.88 20.43
CA LEU A 109 10.05 -5.58 21.85
C LEU A 109 10.14 -6.95 22.52
N VAL A 110 11.35 -7.52 22.51
CA VAL A 110 11.77 -8.52 23.47
C VAL A 110 11.91 -7.76 24.78
N PRO A 111 11.01 -7.91 25.77
CA PRO A 111 11.48 -7.81 27.13
C PRO A 111 12.45 -8.98 27.30
N GLU A 112 13.73 -8.73 27.07
CA GLU A 112 14.81 -9.52 27.63
C GLU A 112 14.72 -9.34 29.16
N ALA A 113 13.73 -10.00 29.77
CA ALA A 113 13.71 -10.24 31.19
C ALA A 113 14.83 -11.24 31.45
N SER A 114 16.01 -10.66 31.59
CA SER A 114 17.11 -11.11 32.42
C SER A 114 16.73 -12.20 33.41
N GLY A 115 17.57 -13.23 33.46
CA GLY A 115 17.92 -13.81 34.75
C GLY A 115 17.58 -15.28 34.93
N ARG A 116 18.43 -16.13 34.35
CA ARG A 116 19.32 -17.03 35.12
C ARG A 116 18.67 -17.84 36.25
N SER A 117 18.58 -19.14 35.97
CA SER A 117 18.52 -20.27 36.92
C SER A 117 19.23 -20.00 38.26
N VAL A 118 18.53 -20.28 39.35
CA VAL A 118 18.94 -21.18 40.45
C VAL A 118 17.70 -21.67 41.20
#